data_AF-A0A5B7EIZ1-F1
#
_entry.id   AF-A0A5B7EIZ1-F1
#
_cell.length_a   1.000
_cell.length_b   1.000
_cell.length_c   1.000
_cell.angle_alpha   90.00
_cell.angle_beta   90.00
_cell.angle_gamma   90.00
#
_symmetry.space_group_name_H-M   'P 1'
#
loop_
_entity.id
_entity.type
_entity.pdbx_description
1 polymer ?
#
loop_
_entity_poly.entity_id
_entity_poly.type
_entity_poly.pdbx_seq_one_letter_code
_entity_poly.pdbx_strand_id
1 'polypeptide(L)'
;MKNESLSRGQALFSWKEEILQVKFRDTKCGHIIMTKYEAEFVQRTRVLKGGKKEFIKKPSPIQRYNEQMGAVDLVEHLLRAN
;
A
#
# COMPACT_ATOMS: atom_id res chain seq x y z
N MET A 1 -1.32 -17.75 -1.18
CA MET A 1 -0.28 -17.07 -0.40
C MET A 1 -0.27 -17.64 1.03
N LYS A 2 0.88 -18.10 1.56
CA LYS A 2 0.93 -18.72 2.89
C LYS A 2 0.56 -17.72 3.99
N ASN A 3 0.02 -18.24 5.11
CA ASN A 3 -0.38 -17.41 6.25
C ASN A 3 0.82 -17.05 7.14
N GLU A 4 1.92 -16.60 6.52
CA GLU A 4 3.15 -16.24 7.23
C GLU A 4 2.98 -14.92 7.97
N SER A 5 3.51 -14.86 9.20
CA SER A 5 3.55 -13.64 9.99
C SER A 5 4.67 -12.74 9.48
N LEU A 6 4.32 -11.64 8.81
CA LEU A 6 5.29 -10.62 8.42
C LEU A 6 5.65 -9.75 9.64
N SER A 7 6.93 -9.42 9.76
CA SER A 7 7.40 -8.34 10.64
C SER A 7 7.09 -6.98 10.01
N ARG A 8 7.13 -5.93 10.82
CA ARG A 8 6.88 -4.56 10.34
C ARG A 8 7.92 -4.15 9.29
N GLY A 9 7.45 -3.56 8.19
CA GLY A 9 8.23 -3.19 7.02
C GLY A 9 8.45 -4.33 6.01
N GLN A 10 8.01 -5.55 6.30
CA GLN A 10 8.16 -6.68 5.37
C GLN A 10 6.97 -6.79 4.42
N ALA A 11 7.29 -7.25 3.20
CA ALA A 11 6.29 -7.61 2.21
C ALA A 11 6.54 -9.02 1.68
N LEU A 12 5.47 -9.69 1.28
CA LEU A 12 5.50 -10.94 0.53
C LEU A 12 4.84 -10.69 -0.82
N PHE A 13 5.51 -11.11 -1.89
CA PHE A 13 5.02 -11.05 -3.25
C PHE A 13 4.82 -12.48 -3.74
N SER A 14 3.66 -12.74 -4.34
CA SER A 14 3.34 -14.04 -4.92
C SER A 14 2.67 -13.82 -6.26
N TRP A 15 3.19 -14.46 -7.30
CA TRP A 15 2.54 -14.52 -8.60
C TRP A 15 1.67 -15.76 -8.68
N LYS A 16 0.51 -15.63 -9.30
CA LYS A 16 -0.32 -16.74 -9.76
C LYS A 16 -0.82 -16.37 -11.15
N GLU A 17 -0.29 -17.01 -12.18
CA GLU A 17 -0.50 -16.62 -13.58
C GLU A 17 -0.13 -15.13 -13.77
N GLU A 18 -1.01 -14.32 -14.32
CA GLU A 18 -0.82 -12.88 -14.55
C GLU A 18 -1.20 -12.02 -13.33
N ILE A 19 -1.48 -12.65 -12.18
CA ILE A 19 -1.94 -11.97 -10.98
C ILE A 19 -0.81 -11.86 -9.97
N LEU A 20 -0.43 -10.62 -9.63
CA LEU A 20 0.43 -10.29 -8.51
C LEU A 20 -0.38 -10.12 -7.22
N GLN A 21 -0.05 -10.91 -6.21
CA GLN A 21 -0.55 -10.77 -4.85
C GLN A 21 0.55 -10.16 -3.97
N VAL A 22 0.21 -9.10 -3.24
CA VAL A 22 1.14 -8.41 -2.34
C VAL A 22 0.55 -8.38 -0.94
N LYS A 23 1.28 -8.96 0.02
CA LYS A 23 1.04 -8.79 1.46
C LYS A 23 2.08 -7.84 2.01
N PHE A 24 1.68 -6.87 2.81
CA PHE A 24 2.62 -5.95 3.47
C PHE A 24 2.17 -5.64 4.88
N ARG A 25 3.13 -5.61 5.80
CA ARG A 25 2.89 -5.25 7.19
C ARG A 25 3.58 -3.93 7.51
N ASP A 26 2.82 -2.85 7.60
CA ASP A 26 3.27 -1.63 8.31
C ASP A 26 2.70 -1.68 9.73
N THR A 27 1.79 -0.77 10.09
CA THR A 27 1.05 -0.81 11.35
C THR A 27 -0.03 -1.90 11.33
N LYS A 28 -0.67 -2.09 10.17
CA LYS A 28 -1.61 -3.17 9.88
C LYS A 28 -1.09 -4.03 8.73
N CYS A 29 -1.62 -5.24 8.61
CA CYS A 29 -1.36 -6.11 7.49
C CYS A 29 -2.35 -5.81 6.36
N GLY A 30 -1.85 -5.34 5.22
CA GLY A 30 -2.64 -5.11 4.01
C GLY A 30 -2.37 -6.19 2.96
N HIS A 31 -3.41 -6.54 2.20
CA HIS A 31 -3.34 -7.45 1.07
C HIS A 31 -3.90 -6.75 -0.18
N ILE A 32 -3.16 -6.80 -1.28
CA ILE A 32 -3.60 -6.25 -2.56
C ILE A 32 -3.36 -7.29 -3.65
N ILE A 33 -4.28 -7.34 -4.61
CA ILE A 33 -4.23 -8.20 -5.79
C ILE A 33 -4.29 -7.29 -7.02
N MET A 34 -3.47 -7.56 -8.03
CA MET A 34 -3.48 -6.82 -9.28
C MET A 34 -2.90 -7.60 -10.44
N THR A 35 -3.16 -7.12 -11.66
CA THR A 35 -2.74 -7.75 -12.91
C THR A 35 -1.77 -6.91 -13.74
N LYS A 36 -1.60 -5.62 -13.42
CA LYS A 36 -0.97 -4.64 -14.33
C LYS A 36 0.45 -4.23 -13.96
N TYR A 37 0.87 -4.42 -12.71
CA TYR A 37 2.07 -3.79 -12.18
C TYR A 37 3.08 -4.79 -11.64
N GLU A 38 4.35 -4.41 -11.69
CA GLU A 38 5.49 -5.20 -11.23
C GLU A 38 5.68 -5.11 -9.71
N ALA A 39 6.37 -6.12 -9.17
CA ALA A 39 6.67 -6.23 -7.74
C ALA A 39 7.90 -5.39 -7.37
N GLU A 40 7.67 -4.12 -7.01
CA GLU A 40 8.76 -3.19 -6.66
C GLU A 40 8.55 -2.55 -5.27
N PHE A 41 9.62 -1.94 -4.77
CA PHE A 41 9.57 -1.05 -3.61
C PHE A 41 9.85 0.39 -4.01
N VAL A 42 9.13 1.32 -3.39
CA VAL A 42 9.38 2.76 -3.47
C VAL A 42 9.78 3.29 -2.10
N GLN A 43 10.74 4.21 -2.08
CA GLN A 43 11.11 4.94 -0.88
C GLN A 43 10.13 6.10 -0.69
N ARG A 44 9.57 6.22 0.51
CA ARG A 44 8.68 7.32 0.91
C ARG A 44 9.23 8.00 2.14
N THR A 45 9.04 9.31 2.18
CA THR A 45 9.33 10.10 3.37
C THR A 45 8.06 10.22 4.20
N ARG A 46 8.06 9.66 5.40
CA ARG A 46 7.03 9.86 6.40
C ARG A 46 7.45 11.02 7.30
N VAL A 47 6.60 12.02 7.44
CA VAL A 47 6.80 13.10 8.41
C VAL A 47 6.16 12.68 9.73
N LEU A 48 6.97 12.59 10.77
CA LEU A 48 6.53 12.29 12.13
C LEU A 48 6.14 13.57 12.87
N LYS A 49 5.43 13.41 13.99
CA LYS A 49 5.10 14.52 14.88
C LYS A 49 6.40 15.20 15.35
N GLY A 50 6.44 16.54 15.26
CA GLY A 50 7.65 17.32 15.53
C GLY A 50 8.59 17.50 14.33
N GLY A 51 8.14 17.22 13.10
CA GLY A 51 8.87 17.55 11.86
C GLY A 51 10.00 16.58 11.50
N LYS A 52 10.24 15.54 12.31
CA LYS A 52 11.23 14.50 12.01
C LYS A 52 10.81 13.72 10.76
N LYS A 53 11.72 13.58 9.80
CA LYS A 53 11.51 12.79 8.58
C LYS A 53 12.04 11.37 8.78
N GLU A 54 11.25 10.39 8.40
CA GLU A 54 11.62 8.96 8.38
C GLU A 54 11.49 8.44 6.95
N PHE A 55 12.50 7.70 6.47
CA PHE A 55 12.45 7.06 5.16
C PHE A 55 11.94 5.63 5.32
N ILE A 56 10.81 5.33 4.68
CA ILE A 56 10.19 4.00 4.70
C ILE A 56 10.22 3.41 3.29
N LYS A 57 10.45 2.10 3.21
CA LYS A 57 10.26 1.34 1.97
C LYS A 57 8.84 0.77 1.97
N LYS A 58 8.08 1.07 0.92
CA LYS A 58 6.72 0.57 0.75
C LYS A 58 6.61 -0.11 -0.61
N PRO A 59 5.89 -1.23 -0.73
CA PRO A 59 5.64 -1.82 -2.04
C PRO A 59 4.97 -0.80 -2.96
N SER A 60 5.54 -0.57 -4.15
CA SER A 60 4.98 0.28 -5.19
C SER A 60 3.51 -0.02 -5.50
N PRO A 61 3.07 -1.29 -5.48
CA PRO A 61 1.69 -1.59 -5.83
C PRO A 61 0.69 -1.16 -4.75
N ILE A 62 1.11 -1.20 -3.49
CA ILE A 62 0.36 -0.67 -2.35
C ILE A 62 0.35 0.84 -2.38
N GLN A 63 1.45 1.47 -2.79
CA GLN A 63 1.51 2.91 -2.91
C GLN A 63 0.51 3.42 -3.96
N ARG A 64 0.50 2.83 -5.16
CA ARG A 64 -0.43 3.20 -6.25
C ARG A 64 -1.88 3.03 -5.86
N TYR A 65 -2.22 1.91 -5.20
CA TYR A 65 -3.58 1.71 -4.68
C TYR A 65 -3.99 2.85 -3.75
N ASN A 66 -3.15 3.26 -2.80
CA ASN A 66 -3.48 4.32 -1.85
C ASN A 66 -3.57 5.72 -2.50
N GLU A 67 -2.96 5.93 -3.67
CA GLU A 67 -3.06 7.21 -4.41
C GLU A 67 -4.38 7.33 -5.17
N GLN A 68 -4.99 6.20 -5.53
CA GLN A 68 -6.26 6.15 -6.27
C GLN A 68 -7.47 5.90 -5.36
N MET A 69 -7.25 5.17 -4.26
CA MET A 69 -8.27 4.86 -3.28
C MET A 69 -8.70 6.14 -2.54
N GLY A 70 -10.01 6.27 -2.31
CA GLY A 70 -10.61 7.47 -1.72
C GLY A 70 -11.04 8.54 -2.72
N ALA A 71 -10.79 8.36 -4.03
CA ALA A 71 -11.27 9.31 -5.04
C ALA A 71 -12.81 9.39 -5.09
N VAL A 72 -13.49 8.24 -5.02
CA VAL A 72 -14.96 8.18 -4.99
C VAL A 72 -15.49 8.74 -3.67
N ASP A 73 -14.90 8.36 -2.54
CA ASP A 73 -15.29 8.85 -1.21
C ASP A 73 -15.12 10.37 -1.10
N LEU A 74 -14.06 10.92 -1.72
CA LEU A 74 -13.84 12.36 -1.79
C LEU A 74 -14.95 13.06 -2.58
N VAL A 75 -15.33 12.52 -3.73
CA VAL A 75 -16.44 13.07 -4.53
C VAL A 75 -17.74 13.01 -3.74
N GLU A 76 -18.04 11.88 -3.10
CA GLU A 76 -19.23 11.75 -2.25
C GLU A 76 -19.23 12.77 -1.10
N HIS A 77 -18.09 12.94 -0.42
CA HIS A 77 -17.97 13.90 0.67
C HIS A 77 -18.24 15.33 0.22
N LEU A 78 -17.68 15.73 -0.94
CA LEU A 78 -17.91 17.06 -1.52
C LEU A 78 -19.37 17.26 -1.95
N LEU A 79 -20.05 16.21 -2.42
CA LEU A 79 -21.47 16.29 -2.77
C LEU A 79 -22.38 16.39 -1.55
N ARG A 80 -22.03 15.74 -0.43
CA ARG A 80 -22.80 15.81 0.82
C ARG A 80 -22.55 17.07 1.65
N ALA A 81 -21.45 17.77 1.39
CA ALA A 81 -21.09 19.02 2.05
C ALA A 81 -21.70 20.27 1.39
N ASN A 82 -22.35 20.11 0.22
CA ASN A 82 -23.19 21.11 -0.44
C ASN A 82 -24.67 20.80 -0.21
#